data_AF-A0A060SXX0-F1
#
_entry.id   AF-A0A060SXX0-F1
#
_cell.length_a   1.000
_cell.length_b   1.000
_cell.length_c   1.000
_cell.angle_alpha   90.00
_cell.angle_beta   90.00
_cell.angle_gamma   90.00
#
_symmetry.space_group_name_H-M   'P 1'
#
loop_
_entity.id
_entity.type
_entity.pdbx_description
1 polymer ?
#
loop_
_entity_poly.entity_id
_entity_poly.type
_entity_poly.pdbx_seq_one_letter_code
_entity_poly.pdbx_strand_id
1 'polypeptide(L)'
;MTSQPPKHILMLPIHMWGRARPLAVLASRMVRMRPILITLCIADKLWDRTKAEIESDFTPEEGEYLSRIRLLRIEQGADWMDSAGIRDHFLKIWSSLCAGESVAYEAVDGSTGLINLLSEPLNAIVIDNLIVEVMEALHKQRLASPRSLSLRLYAWSPVSSDFMVAQGRTDPMPFVRALQEQQNISLADAAVAVFNTKHGRLIQSPCLPDMYDYEFSPQSYPFPKEIVARIFTKVVEQVYPSIITI
;
A
#
# COMPACT_ATOMS: atom_id res chain seq x y z
N MET A 1 19.51 28.23 -16.52
CA MET A 1 18.51 27.85 -15.50
C MET A 1 18.86 26.46 -15.03
N THR A 2 19.26 26.27 -13.78
CA THR A 2 19.52 24.94 -13.23
C THR A 2 18.19 24.21 -13.07
N SER A 3 17.95 23.16 -13.85
CA SER A 3 16.74 22.34 -13.70
C SER A 3 16.75 21.73 -12.30
N GLN A 4 15.70 21.98 -11.51
CA GLN A 4 15.53 21.27 -10.25
C GLN A 4 15.51 19.76 -10.51
N PRO A 5 16.13 18.95 -9.63
CA PRO A 5 16.08 17.50 -9.78
C PRO A 5 14.63 17.01 -9.78
N PRO A 6 14.30 15.98 -10.59
CA PRO A 6 12.94 15.45 -10.64
C PRO A 6 12.55 14.92 -9.26
N LYS A 7 11.27 15.05 -8.92
CA LYS A 7 10.77 14.47 -7.66
C LYS A 7 10.81 12.95 -7.76
N HIS A 8 11.16 12.27 -6.68
CA HIS A 8 11.26 10.82 -6.63
C HIS A 8 10.22 10.23 -5.68
N ILE A 9 9.42 9.28 -6.17
CA ILE A 9 8.37 8.60 -5.42
C ILE A 9 8.64 7.10 -5.43
N LEU A 10 8.59 6.47 -4.26
CA LEU A 10 8.62 5.01 -4.13
C LEU A 10 7.20 4.48 -3.96
N MET A 11 6.87 3.37 -4.63
CA MET A 11 5.57 2.74 -4.58
C MET A 11 5.73 1.24 -4.27
N LEU A 12 4.99 0.74 -3.27
CA LEU A 12 5.01 -0.67 -2.87
C LEU A 12 3.58 -1.23 -2.83
N PRO A 13 3.11 -1.89 -3.91
CA PRO A 13 1.90 -2.69 -3.89
C PRO A 13 2.11 -4.01 -3.11
N ILE A 14 1.03 -4.56 -2.54
CA ILE A 14 1.04 -5.98 -2.13
C ILE A 14 1.01 -6.86 -3.39
N HIS A 15 1.48 -8.11 -3.29
CA HIS A 15 1.60 -9.03 -4.43
C HIS A 15 0.26 -9.60 -4.94
N MET A 16 -0.81 -8.81 -4.88
CA MET A 16 -2.12 -9.13 -5.44
C MET A 16 -2.32 -8.30 -6.70
N TRP A 17 -2.59 -8.96 -7.83
CA TRP A 17 -2.69 -8.27 -9.12
C TRP A 17 -3.75 -7.16 -9.12
N GLY A 18 -4.91 -7.39 -8.47
CA GLY A 18 -5.97 -6.39 -8.33
C GLY A 18 -5.53 -5.11 -7.59
N ARG A 19 -4.39 -5.13 -6.89
CA ARG A 19 -3.82 -3.95 -6.22
C ARG A 19 -2.57 -3.40 -6.89
N ALA A 20 -1.71 -4.28 -7.40
CA ALA A 20 -0.51 -3.91 -8.12
C ALA A 20 -0.81 -3.23 -9.47
N ARG A 21 -1.75 -3.78 -10.26
CA ARG A 21 -2.13 -3.25 -11.57
C ARG A 21 -2.54 -1.78 -11.54
N PRO A 22 -3.54 -1.35 -10.75
CA PRO A 22 -3.95 0.04 -10.76
C PRO A 22 -2.85 0.99 -10.25
N LEU A 23 -1.94 0.52 -9.38
CA LEU A 23 -0.79 1.31 -8.94
C LEU A 23 0.27 1.47 -10.06
N ALA A 24 0.48 0.43 -10.87
CA ALA A 24 1.33 0.49 -12.06
C ALA A 24 0.76 1.45 -13.13
N VAL A 25 -0.55 1.42 -13.35
CA VAL A 25 -1.24 2.38 -14.24
C VAL A 25 -1.14 3.81 -13.68
N LEU A 26 -1.29 3.99 -12.36
CA LEU A 26 -1.10 5.29 -11.71
C LEU A 26 0.32 5.81 -11.94
N ALA A 27 1.34 4.96 -11.75
CA ALA A 27 2.73 5.32 -12.00
C ALA A 27 2.94 5.82 -13.44
N SER A 28 2.40 5.08 -14.41
CA SER A 28 2.45 5.41 -15.85
C SER A 28 1.89 6.80 -16.14
N ARG A 29 0.71 7.10 -15.60
CA ARG A 29 0.06 8.41 -15.75
C ARG A 29 0.86 9.52 -15.08
N MET A 30 1.41 9.26 -13.90
CA MET A 30 2.15 10.28 -13.15
C MET A 30 3.42 10.74 -13.87
N VAL A 31 4.16 9.83 -14.53
CA VAL A 31 5.37 10.21 -15.30
C VAL A 31 5.06 10.94 -16.61
N ARG A 32 3.88 10.70 -17.23
CA ARG A 32 3.39 11.51 -18.37
C ARG A 32 3.02 12.93 -17.92
N MET A 33 2.36 13.06 -16.77
CA MET A 33 1.86 14.35 -16.30
C MET A 33 2.95 15.28 -15.76
N ARG A 34 4.04 14.74 -15.20
CA ARG A 34 5.08 15.52 -14.51
C ARG A 34 6.46 14.90 -14.70
N PRO A 35 7.55 15.71 -14.69
CA PRO A 35 8.91 15.20 -14.68
C PRO A 35 9.28 14.65 -13.30
N ILE A 36 8.78 13.46 -12.99
CA ILE A 36 9.04 12.74 -11.74
C ILE A 36 9.62 11.36 -12.04
N LEU A 37 10.40 10.86 -11.10
CA LEU A 37 10.91 9.49 -11.06
C LEU A 37 10.02 8.64 -10.16
N ILE A 38 9.73 7.43 -10.61
CA ILE A 38 8.99 6.45 -9.84
C ILE A 38 9.83 5.20 -9.68
N THR A 39 10.01 4.77 -8.44
CA THR A 39 10.52 3.45 -8.12
C THR A 39 9.37 2.57 -7.66
N LEU A 40 9.02 1.56 -8.45
CA LEU A 40 7.94 0.63 -8.17
C LEU A 40 8.53 -0.71 -7.70
N CYS A 41 8.31 -1.03 -6.43
CA CYS A 41 8.76 -2.26 -5.81
C CYS A 41 7.76 -3.38 -6.08
N ILE A 42 8.07 -4.28 -7.01
CA ILE A 42 7.15 -5.30 -7.51
C ILE A 42 7.57 -6.69 -7.08
N ALA A 43 6.60 -7.46 -6.61
CA ALA A 43 6.77 -8.87 -6.32
C ALA A 43 7.19 -9.65 -7.57
N ASP A 44 8.16 -10.55 -7.42
CA ASP A 44 8.75 -11.30 -8.53
C ASP A 44 7.70 -12.04 -9.39
N LYS A 45 6.69 -12.66 -8.76
CA LYS A 45 5.58 -13.34 -9.48
C LYS A 45 4.70 -12.41 -10.32
N LEU A 46 4.76 -11.10 -10.07
CA LEU A 46 4.01 -10.10 -10.82
C LEU A 46 4.89 -9.33 -11.81
N TRP A 47 6.17 -9.65 -11.90
CA TRP A 47 7.16 -8.87 -12.64
C TRP A 47 6.79 -8.68 -14.11
N ASP A 48 6.75 -9.77 -14.88
CA ASP A 48 6.50 -9.72 -16.33
C ASP A 48 5.14 -9.10 -16.65
N ARG A 49 4.13 -9.44 -15.83
CA ARG A 49 2.78 -8.90 -15.98
C ARG A 49 2.72 -7.39 -15.71
N THR A 50 3.46 -6.91 -14.71
CA THR A 50 3.53 -5.49 -14.39
C THR A 50 4.26 -4.72 -15.48
N LYS A 51 5.37 -5.27 -15.98
CA LYS A 51 6.14 -4.70 -17.09
C LYS A 51 5.25 -4.53 -18.33
N ALA A 52 4.57 -5.60 -18.74
CA ALA A 52 3.66 -5.59 -19.88
C ALA A 52 2.48 -4.60 -19.71
N GLU A 53 1.88 -4.50 -18.51
CA GLU A 53 0.81 -3.53 -18.25
C GLU A 53 1.33 -2.10 -18.40
N ILE A 54 2.51 -1.79 -17.87
CA ILE A 54 3.11 -0.46 -18.00
C ILE A 54 3.42 -0.16 -19.46
N GLU A 55 4.13 -1.06 -20.15
CA GLU A 55 4.49 -0.92 -21.57
C GLU A 55 3.25 -0.69 -22.45
N SER A 56 2.16 -1.39 -22.18
CA SER A 56 0.91 -1.27 -22.96
C SER A 56 0.27 0.12 -22.93
N ASP A 57 0.62 0.95 -21.93
CA ASP A 57 0.07 2.29 -21.80
C ASP A 57 0.83 3.33 -22.64
N PHE A 58 2.04 3.01 -23.15
CA PHE A 58 2.92 3.95 -23.86
C PHE A 58 3.09 3.62 -25.35
N THR A 59 3.35 4.65 -26.15
CA THR A 59 3.80 4.48 -27.54
C THR A 59 5.34 4.46 -27.64
N PRO A 60 5.94 3.99 -28.74
CA PRO A 60 7.40 3.98 -28.90
C PRO A 60 8.05 5.37 -28.78
N GLU A 61 7.35 6.44 -29.17
CA GLU A 61 7.83 7.82 -29.06
C GLU A 61 7.87 8.33 -27.61
N GLU A 62 7.17 7.65 -26.71
CA GLU A 62 7.06 7.99 -25.29
C GLU A 62 8.12 7.29 -24.41
N GLY A 63 9.19 6.74 -25.01
CA GLY A 63 10.25 6.03 -24.29
C GLY A 63 10.91 6.84 -23.16
N GLU A 64 10.95 8.17 -23.28
CA GLU A 64 11.46 9.03 -22.20
C GLU A 64 10.64 8.89 -20.91
N TYR A 65 9.32 8.73 -21.00
CA TYR A 65 8.48 8.53 -19.83
C TYR A 65 8.68 7.15 -19.20
N LEU A 66 8.86 6.11 -20.03
CA LEU A 66 9.16 4.75 -19.57
C LEU A 66 10.45 4.68 -18.75
N SER A 67 11.51 5.37 -19.21
CA SER A 67 12.80 5.42 -18.48
C SER A 67 12.73 6.06 -17.09
N ARG A 68 11.64 6.79 -16.78
CA ARG A 68 11.40 7.38 -15.45
C ARG A 68 10.72 6.40 -14.48
N ILE A 69 10.27 5.24 -14.96
CA ILE A 69 9.69 4.18 -14.14
C ILE A 69 10.73 3.08 -13.95
N ARG A 70 11.20 2.96 -12.71
CA ARG A 70 12.22 2.01 -12.28
C ARG A 70 11.55 0.90 -11.49
N LEU A 71 11.84 -0.35 -11.82
CA LEU A 71 11.28 -1.51 -11.16
C LEU A 71 12.32 -2.12 -10.22
N LEU A 72 11.91 -2.39 -8.98
CA LEU A 72 12.69 -3.12 -7.99
C LEU A 72 12.01 -4.46 -7.70
N ARG A 73 12.72 -5.57 -7.87
CA ARG A 73 12.19 -6.90 -7.55
C ARG A 73 12.11 -7.11 -6.04
N ILE A 74 10.96 -7.59 -5.59
CA ILE A 74 10.69 -7.95 -4.19
C ILE A 74 10.34 -9.43 -4.10
N GLU A 75 10.99 -10.16 -3.21
CA GLU A 75 10.59 -11.52 -2.85
C GLU A 75 9.28 -11.47 -2.04
N GLN A 76 8.28 -12.24 -2.48
CA GLN A 76 6.93 -12.19 -1.90
C GLN A 76 6.62 -13.32 -0.92
N GLY A 77 7.47 -14.35 -0.82
CA GLY A 77 7.14 -15.58 -0.11
C GLY A 77 6.22 -16.53 -0.90
N ALA A 78 5.86 -17.65 -0.29
CA ALA A 78 5.04 -18.70 -0.93
C ALA A 78 3.53 -18.45 -0.79
N ASP A 79 3.08 -17.96 0.36
CA ASP A 79 1.67 -17.69 0.63
C ASP A 79 1.30 -16.29 0.17
N TRP A 80 0.22 -16.18 -0.61
CA TRP A 80 -0.26 -14.89 -1.10
C TRP A 80 -1.00 -14.06 -0.02
N MET A 81 -1.29 -14.68 1.12
CA MET A 81 -1.94 -14.07 2.28
C MET A 81 -0.93 -13.53 3.30
N ASP A 82 0.28 -14.07 3.27
CA ASP A 82 1.36 -13.66 4.15
C ASP A 82 2.15 -12.50 3.53
N SER A 83 2.09 -11.33 4.17
CA SER A 83 2.88 -10.17 3.76
C SER A 83 4.32 -10.22 4.27
N ALA A 84 4.70 -11.20 5.10
CA ALA A 84 6.03 -11.27 5.72
C ALA A 84 7.16 -11.29 4.69
N GLY A 85 7.03 -12.08 3.62
CA GLY A 85 8.04 -12.13 2.55
C GLY A 85 8.30 -10.76 1.93
N ILE A 86 7.22 -10.08 1.50
CA ILE A 86 7.33 -8.70 1.00
C ILE A 86 7.92 -7.78 2.04
N ARG A 87 7.40 -7.81 3.27
CA ARG A 87 7.80 -6.94 4.37
C ARG A 87 9.30 -7.05 4.62
N ASP A 88 9.79 -8.26 4.82
CA ASP A 88 11.18 -8.50 5.22
C ASP A 88 12.14 -8.14 4.12
N HIS A 89 11.84 -8.53 2.87
CA HIS A 89 12.69 -8.19 1.74
C HIS A 89 12.68 -6.69 1.42
N PHE A 90 11.50 -6.05 1.47
CA PHE A 90 11.40 -4.60 1.31
C PHE A 90 12.17 -3.86 2.40
N LEU A 91 12.00 -4.22 3.67
CA LEU A 91 12.68 -3.56 4.78
C LEU A 91 14.20 -3.74 4.71
N LYS A 92 14.69 -4.90 4.24
CA LYS A 92 16.11 -5.11 3.93
C LYS A 92 16.61 -4.13 2.88
N ILE A 93 15.93 -4.03 1.73
CA ILE A 93 16.28 -3.08 0.65
C ILE A 93 16.23 -1.63 1.18
N TRP A 94 15.19 -1.31 1.94
CA TRP A 94 15.01 0.00 2.53
C TRP A 94 16.14 0.38 3.48
N SER A 95 16.59 -0.56 4.33
CA SER A 95 17.74 -0.35 5.21
C SER A 95 19.03 -0.08 4.43
N SER A 96 19.31 -0.83 3.36
CA SER A 96 20.44 -0.58 2.46
C SER A 96 20.37 0.83 1.86
N LEU A 97 19.22 1.21 1.31
CA LEU A 97 19.00 2.54 0.74
C LEU A 97 19.20 3.67 1.77
N CYS A 98 18.71 3.48 3.00
CA CYS A 98 18.93 4.43 4.11
C CYS A 98 20.39 4.50 4.56
N ALA A 99 21.16 3.44 4.41
CA ALA A 99 22.60 3.41 4.69
C ALA A 99 23.43 4.10 3.58
N GLY A 100 22.79 4.61 2.53
CA GLY A 100 23.46 5.22 1.38
C GLY A 100 24.01 4.21 0.37
N GLU A 101 23.68 2.93 0.55
CA GLU A 101 24.00 1.89 -0.42
C GLU A 101 23.15 2.07 -1.69
N SER A 102 23.71 1.62 -2.80
CA SER A 102 23.03 1.67 -4.09
C SER A 102 22.34 0.35 -4.39
N VAL A 103 21.07 0.40 -4.80
CA VAL A 103 20.28 -0.80 -5.11
C VAL A 103 20.01 -0.86 -6.61
N ALA A 104 20.27 -2.01 -7.22
CA ALA A 104 20.04 -2.21 -8.65
C ALA A 104 18.55 -2.19 -9.00
N TYR A 105 18.20 -1.53 -10.09
CA TYR A 105 16.87 -1.53 -10.67
C TYR A 105 16.91 -1.92 -12.16
N GLU A 106 15.76 -2.35 -12.67
CA GLU A 106 15.50 -2.50 -14.10
C GLU A 106 14.38 -1.53 -14.47
N ALA A 107 14.59 -0.67 -15.45
CA ALA A 107 13.53 0.15 -16.01
C ALA A 107 12.65 -0.69 -16.94
N VAL A 108 11.49 -0.16 -17.28
CA VAL A 108 10.52 -0.86 -18.14
C VAL A 108 11.08 -1.10 -19.54
N ASP A 109 11.93 -0.23 -20.06
CA ASP A 109 12.62 -0.44 -21.34
C ASP A 109 13.75 -1.49 -21.30
N GLY A 110 13.97 -2.14 -20.15
CA GLY A 110 15.04 -3.12 -19.92
C GLY A 110 16.39 -2.51 -19.58
N SER A 111 16.52 -1.18 -19.56
CA SER A 111 17.75 -0.55 -19.07
C SER A 111 17.92 -0.80 -17.57
N THR A 112 19.16 -0.91 -17.13
CA THR A 112 19.48 -1.16 -15.72
C THR A 112 20.21 0.02 -15.12
N GLY A 113 20.04 0.24 -13.82
CA GLY A 113 20.78 1.26 -13.11
C GLY A 113 20.84 1.03 -11.61
N LEU A 114 21.28 2.07 -10.90
CA LEU A 114 21.40 2.07 -9.46
C LEU A 114 20.53 3.18 -8.86
N ILE A 115 19.75 2.85 -7.83
CA ILE A 115 19.05 3.81 -7.00
C ILE A 115 19.97 4.16 -5.84
N ASN A 116 20.24 5.45 -5.66
CA ASN A 116 20.98 5.98 -4.53
C ASN A 116 20.23 7.17 -3.93
N LEU A 117 19.73 7.02 -2.69
CA LEU A 117 18.92 8.06 -2.04
C LEU A 117 19.72 9.31 -1.64
N LEU A 118 21.06 9.26 -1.65
CA LEU A 118 21.89 10.46 -1.43
C LEU A 118 21.87 11.38 -2.65
N SER A 119 21.94 10.81 -3.85
CA SER A 119 21.86 11.58 -5.11
C SER A 119 20.44 11.86 -5.56
N GLU A 120 19.50 10.98 -5.22
CA GLU A 120 18.10 11.02 -5.66
C GLU A 120 17.12 10.83 -4.47
N PRO A 121 17.03 11.83 -3.57
CA PRO A 121 16.24 11.71 -2.35
C PRO A 121 14.75 11.54 -2.62
N LEU A 122 14.10 10.67 -1.83
CA LEU A 122 12.65 10.45 -1.92
C LEU A 122 11.86 11.67 -1.42
N ASN A 123 10.79 12.00 -2.13
CA ASN A 123 9.80 13.00 -1.72
C ASN A 123 8.54 12.37 -1.14
N ALA A 124 8.23 11.13 -1.51
CA ALA A 124 7.07 10.41 -1.03
C ALA A 124 7.25 8.90 -1.13
N ILE A 125 6.52 8.17 -0.29
CA ILE A 125 6.35 6.73 -0.37
C ILE A 125 4.85 6.43 -0.35
N VAL A 126 4.42 5.60 -1.28
CA VAL A 126 3.07 5.08 -1.38
C VAL A 126 3.12 3.59 -1.06
N ILE A 127 2.41 3.17 -0.01
CA ILE A 127 2.40 1.78 0.45
C ILE A 127 0.97 1.27 0.43
N ASP A 128 0.80 0.10 -0.15
CA ASP A 128 -0.45 -0.64 -0.10
C ASP A 128 -0.90 -0.89 1.33
N ASN A 129 -2.15 -0.52 1.64
CA ASN A 129 -2.64 -0.53 3.01
C ASN A 129 -2.83 -1.95 3.61
N LEU A 130 -2.59 -3.02 2.85
CA LEU A 130 -2.56 -4.39 3.40
C LEU A 130 -1.16 -4.79 3.93
N ILE A 131 -0.14 -3.96 3.71
CA ILE A 131 1.23 -4.16 4.23
C ILE A 131 1.47 -3.25 5.44
N VAL A 132 0.59 -3.37 6.44
CA VAL A 132 0.54 -2.49 7.62
C VAL A 132 1.88 -2.47 8.36
N GLU A 133 2.57 -3.61 8.45
CA GLU A 133 3.87 -3.72 9.11
C GLU A 133 4.95 -2.84 8.49
N VAL A 134 4.95 -2.70 7.15
CA VAL A 134 5.91 -1.83 6.48
C VAL A 134 5.58 -0.38 6.79
N MET A 135 4.29 0.00 6.74
CA MET A 135 3.88 1.35 7.08
C MET A 135 4.24 1.72 8.52
N GLU A 136 4.03 0.81 9.47
CA GLU A 136 4.45 0.95 10.86
C GLU A 136 5.96 1.15 11.00
N ALA A 137 6.75 0.30 10.34
CA ALA A 137 8.20 0.36 10.41
C ALA A 137 8.73 1.70 9.87
N LEU A 138 8.23 2.15 8.72
CA LEU A 138 8.60 3.44 8.15
C LEU A 138 8.13 4.61 9.01
N HIS A 139 6.95 4.52 9.61
CA HIS A 139 6.45 5.55 10.53
C HIS A 139 7.33 5.65 11.77
N LYS A 140 7.65 4.52 12.42
CA LYS A 140 8.55 4.46 13.59
C LYS A 140 9.93 5.04 13.26
N GLN A 141 10.50 4.67 12.13
CA GLN A 141 11.79 5.21 11.69
C GLN A 141 11.72 6.72 11.44
N ARG A 142 10.63 7.22 10.83
CA ARG A 142 10.41 8.66 10.63
C ARG A 142 10.37 9.42 11.95
N LEU A 143 9.71 8.87 12.99
CA LEU A 143 9.64 9.47 14.31
C LEU A 143 10.97 9.40 15.07
N ALA A 144 11.72 8.32 14.92
CA ALA A 144 13.01 8.12 15.60
C ALA A 144 14.17 8.89 14.94
N SER A 145 14.01 9.35 13.69
CA SER A 145 15.09 10.01 12.97
C SER A 145 15.37 11.40 13.56
N PRO A 146 16.62 11.68 14.00
CA PRO A 146 16.99 13.01 14.50
C PRO A 146 17.00 14.08 13.39
N ARG A 147 17.07 13.63 12.14
CA ARG A 147 16.86 14.49 10.97
C ARG A 147 15.39 14.34 10.59
N SER A 148 14.67 15.45 10.39
CA SER A 148 13.31 15.38 9.84
C SER A 148 13.39 14.72 8.45
N LEU A 149 13.14 13.42 8.39
CA LEU A 149 12.84 12.74 7.15
C LEU A 149 11.54 13.39 6.68
N SER A 150 11.64 14.33 5.75
CA SER A 150 10.50 15.00 5.09
C SER A 150 9.69 14.05 4.20
N LEU A 151 9.73 12.76 4.54
CA LEU A 151 9.16 11.64 3.86
C LEU A 151 7.65 11.63 4.09
N ARG A 152 6.93 11.93 3.02
CA ARG A 152 5.47 11.84 3.02
C ARG A 152 5.08 10.39 2.79
N LEU A 153 4.43 9.80 3.79
CA LEU A 153 3.91 8.44 3.72
C LEU A 153 2.44 8.50 3.31
N TYR A 154 2.08 7.77 2.26
CA TYR A 154 0.72 7.65 1.75
C TYR A 154 0.28 6.19 1.75
N ALA A 155 -0.98 5.97 2.10
CA ALA A 155 -1.62 4.67 1.99
C ALA A 155 -2.30 4.53 0.63
N TRP A 156 -2.09 3.38 -0.03
CA TRP A 156 -2.76 3.01 -1.26
C TRP A 156 -3.88 2.00 -1.01
N SER A 157 -5.04 2.28 -1.58
CA SER A 157 -6.17 1.34 -1.62
C SER A 157 -6.91 1.49 -2.95
N PRO A 158 -6.98 0.46 -3.80
CA PRO A 158 -7.70 0.48 -5.08
C PRO A 158 -9.20 0.22 -4.84
N VAL A 159 -9.81 1.00 -3.96
CA VAL A 159 -11.24 0.94 -3.64
C VAL A 159 -11.86 2.32 -3.88
N SER A 160 -13.19 2.39 -3.99
CA SER A 160 -13.87 3.69 -4.01
C SER A 160 -13.54 4.48 -2.74
N SER A 161 -13.24 5.77 -2.87
CA SER A 161 -13.04 6.66 -1.71
C SER A 161 -14.24 6.65 -0.78
N ASP A 162 -15.45 6.56 -1.35
CA ASP A 162 -16.70 6.60 -0.60
C ASP A 162 -16.89 5.34 0.26
N PHE A 163 -16.34 4.21 -0.20
CA PHE A 163 -16.26 2.97 0.58
C PHE A 163 -15.41 3.16 1.83
N MET A 164 -14.26 3.85 1.72
CA MET A 164 -13.40 4.12 2.87
C MET A 164 -14.07 5.07 3.86
N VAL A 165 -14.81 6.07 3.38
CA VAL A 165 -15.61 6.95 4.26
C VAL A 165 -16.69 6.15 4.99
N ALA A 166 -17.38 5.24 4.31
CA ALA A 166 -18.38 4.38 4.92
C ALA A 166 -17.78 3.48 6.02
N GLN A 167 -16.66 2.82 5.73
CA GLN A 167 -15.96 1.96 6.70
C GLN A 167 -15.31 2.76 7.85
N GLY A 168 -14.90 4.01 7.58
CA GLY A 168 -14.21 4.88 8.53
C GLY A 168 -15.11 5.53 9.58
N ARG A 169 -16.43 5.43 9.45
CA ARG A 169 -17.42 6.11 10.30
C ARG A 169 -17.58 5.52 11.68
N THR A 170 -17.26 4.26 11.84
CA THR A 170 -17.51 3.52 13.07
C THR A 170 -16.24 2.81 13.44
N ASP A 171 -15.73 3.09 14.64
CA ASP A 171 -14.69 2.27 15.24
C ASP A 171 -15.27 0.87 15.51
N PRO A 172 -14.77 -0.20 14.86
CA PRO A 172 -15.27 -1.54 15.05
C PRO A 172 -14.79 -2.15 16.39
N MET A 173 -13.73 -1.63 17.02
CA MET A 173 -13.09 -2.28 18.17
C MET A 173 -13.97 -2.40 19.41
N PRO A 174 -14.83 -1.42 19.76
CA PRO A 174 -15.82 -1.61 20.82
C PRO A 174 -16.71 -2.84 20.61
N PHE A 175 -17.16 -3.09 19.37
CA PHE A 175 -17.97 -4.27 19.05
C PHE A 175 -17.15 -5.56 19.12
N VAL A 176 -15.90 -5.52 18.64
CA VAL A 176 -14.97 -6.66 18.72
C VAL A 176 -14.72 -7.05 20.18
N ARG A 177 -14.40 -6.09 21.05
CA ARG A 177 -14.13 -6.36 22.48
C ARG A 177 -15.37 -6.83 23.22
N ALA A 178 -16.53 -6.21 22.96
CA ALA A 178 -17.79 -6.65 23.56
C ALA A 178 -18.13 -8.10 23.19
N LEU A 179 -17.94 -8.48 21.91
CA LEU A 179 -18.16 -9.85 21.46
C LEU A 179 -17.14 -10.83 22.05
N GLN A 180 -15.88 -10.40 22.14
CA GLN A 180 -14.80 -11.17 22.76
C GLN A 180 -15.15 -11.53 24.21
N GLU A 181 -15.57 -10.55 25.01
CA GLU A 181 -15.97 -10.73 26.41
C GLU A 181 -17.23 -11.59 26.54
N GLN A 182 -18.26 -11.30 25.74
CA GLN A 182 -19.54 -12.01 25.79
C GLN A 182 -19.40 -13.50 25.47
N GLN A 183 -18.56 -13.85 24.49
CA GLN A 183 -18.42 -15.23 24.00
C GLN A 183 -17.19 -15.95 24.57
N ASN A 184 -16.34 -15.26 25.34
CA ASN A 184 -15.07 -15.78 25.85
C ASN A 184 -14.19 -16.40 24.73
N ILE A 185 -14.04 -15.67 23.63
CA ILE A 185 -13.25 -16.08 22.45
C ILE A 185 -12.00 -15.22 22.29
N SER A 186 -11.11 -15.56 21.35
CA SER A 186 -9.94 -14.74 21.07
C SER A 186 -10.34 -13.41 20.38
N LEU A 187 -9.53 -12.37 20.54
CA LEU A 187 -9.74 -11.08 19.86
C LEU A 187 -9.81 -11.26 18.32
N ALA A 188 -9.00 -12.16 17.77
CA ALA A 188 -8.99 -12.47 16.35
C ALA A 188 -10.31 -13.11 15.89
N ASP A 189 -10.85 -14.06 16.66
CA ASP A 189 -12.14 -14.69 16.36
C ASP A 189 -13.30 -13.70 16.47
N ALA A 190 -13.28 -12.86 17.50
CA ALA A 190 -14.27 -11.79 17.65
C ALA A 190 -14.20 -10.79 16.49
N ALA A 191 -12.99 -10.42 16.06
CA ALA A 191 -12.81 -9.53 14.91
C ALA A 191 -13.35 -10.17 13.62
N VAL A 192 -13.02 -11.43 13.35
CA VAL A 192 -13.57 -12.16 12.19
C VAL A 192 -15.08 -12.18 12.22
N ALA A 193 -15.68 -12.48 13.37
CA ALA A 193 -17.13 -12.47 13.52
C ALA A 193 -17.74 -11.10 13.24
N VAL A 194 -17.15 -10.01 13.74
CA VAL A 194 -17.64 -8.64 13.49
C VAL A 194 -17.47 -8.22 12.03
N PHE A 195 -16.32 -8.50 11.39
CA PHE A 195 -16.05 -8.03 10.03
C PHE A 195 -16.73 -8.87 8.94
N ASN A 196 -16.86 -10.19 9.15
CA ASN A 196 -17.44 -11.10 8.15
C ASN A 196 -18.95 -11.31 8.30
N THR A 197 -19.54 -11.03 9.47
CA THR A 197 -20.99 -11.19 9.63
C THR A 197 -21.71 -9.96 9.07
N LYS A 198 -22.61 -10.19 8.10
CA LYS A 198 -23.51 -9.16 7.58
C LYS A 198 -24.88 -9.33 8.20
N HIS A 199 -25.45 -8.24 8.72
CA HIS A 199 -26.70 -8.23 9.47
C HIS A 199 -27.88 -7.66 8.68
N GLY A 200 -27.66 -7.25 7.42
CA GLY A 200 -28.69 -6.53 6.65
C GLY A 200 -28.98 -5.16 7.24
N ARG A 201 -27.96 -4.53 7.84
CA ARG A 201 -28.10 -3.20 8.44
C ARG A 201 -28.01 -2.14 7.35
N LEU A 202 -28.93 -1.18 7.38
CA LEU A 202 -28.86 -0.01 6.51
C LEU A 202 -27.71 0.88 6.96
N ILE A 203 -26.76 1.13 6.06
CA ILE A 203 -25.63 2.04 6.23
C ILE A 203 -25.93 3.31 5.45
N GLN A 204 -25.98 4.43 6.16
CA GLN A 204 -26.13 5.75 5.57
C GLN A 204 -24.76 6.44 5.50
N SER A 205 -24.35 6.88 4.32
CA SER A 205 -23.10 7.62 4.09
C SER A 205 -23.36 8.83 3.18
N PRO A 206 -22.86 10.05 3.48
CA PRO A 206 -23.01 11.25 2.65
C PRO A 206 -22.51 11.08 1.23
N CYS A 207 -21.63 10.11 0.99
CA CYS A 207 -20.96 9.89 -0.29
C CYS A 207 -21.49 8.65 -1.02
N LEU A 208 -22.46 7.92 -0.47
CA LEU A 208 -23.08 6.75 -1.09
C LEU A 208 -24.61 6.84 -0.97
N PRO A 209 -25.38 6.21 -1.88
CA PRO A 209 -26.78 5.95 -1.59
C PRO A 209 -26.91 5.12 -0.30
N ASP A 210 -28.10 5.15 0.31
CA ASP A 210 -28.44 4.25 1.39
C ASP A 210 -28.25 2.80 0.90
N MET A 211 -27.40 2.05 1.60
CA MET A 211 -26.97 0.71 1.19
C MET A 211 -27.00 -0.23 2.38
N TYR A 212 -27.30 -1.51 2.17
CA TYR A 212 -27.17 -2.52 3.21
C TYR A 212 -25.71 -2.97 3.36
N ASP A 213 -25.31 -3.34 4.58
CA ASP A 213 -23.94 -3.78 4.89
C ASP A 213 -23.41 -4.94 4.03
N TYR A 214 -24.27 -5.84 3.56
CA TYR A 214 -23.90 -6.92 2.63
C TYR A 214 -23.57 -6.41 1.22
N GLU A 215 -24.10 -5.26 0.80
CA GLU A 215 -23.87 -4.69 -0.55
C GLU A 215 -22.43 -4.15 -0.70
N PHE A 216 -21.75 -3.89 0.42
CA PHE A 216 -20.33 -3.52 0.46
C PHE A 216 -19.38 -4.70 0.17
N SER A 217 -19.89 -5.93 0.07
CA SER A 217 -19.08 -7.14 -0.16
C SER A 217 -19.77 -8.06 -1.17
N PRO A 218 -19.98 -7.61 -2.42
CA PRO A 218 -20.78 -8.35 -3.41
C PRO A 218 -20.18 -9.70 -3.80
N GLN A 219 -18.88 -9.90 -3.57
CA GLN A 219 -18.18 -11.16 -3.83
C GLN A 219 -18.36 -12.18 -2.70
N SER A 220 -19.01 -11.81 -1.59
CA SER A 220 -19.17 -12.63 -0.38
C SER A 220 -17.88 -13.31 0.07
N TYR A 221 -16.73 -12.70 -0.20
CA TYR A 221 -15.42 -13.26 0.13
C TYR A 221 -15.18 -13.06 1.63
N PRO A 222 -15.17 -14.12 2.46
CA PRO A 222 -14.87 -13.96 3.86
C PRO A 222 -13.40 -13.58 4.01
N PHE A 223 -13.11 -12.51 4.76
CA PHE A 223 -11.73 -12.18 5.07
C PHE A 223 -11.13 -13.29 5.93
N PRO A 224 -9.99 -13.88 5.54
CA PRO A 224 -9.33 -14.88 6.34
C PRO A 224 -8.87 -14.30 7.68
N LYS A 225 -8.90 -15.15 8.72
CA LYS A 225 -8.66 -14.73 10.11
C LYS A 225 -7.33 -14.01 10.28
N GLU A 226 -6.32 -14.48 9.55
CA GLU A 226 -4.96 -13.96 9.55
C GLU A 226 -4.93 -12.50 9.04
N ILE A 227 -5.69 -12.20 7.98
CA ILE A 227 -5.82 -10.83 7.45
C ILE A 227 -6.55 -9.94 8.46
N VAL A 228 -7.67 -10.42 9.01
CA VAL A 228 -8.45 -9.64 9.98
C VAL A 228 -7.63 -9.29 11.22
N ALA A 229 -6.96 -10.30 11.79
CA ALA A 229 -6.15 -10.15 12.99
C ALA A 229 -4.85 -9.37 12.77
N ARG A 230 -4.31 -9.34 11.55
CA ARG A 230 -3.07 -8.62 11.24
C ARG A 230 -3.33 -7.17 10.85
N ILE A 231 -4.37 -6.92 10.07
CA ILE A 231 -4.57 -5.63 9.39
C ILE A 231 -5.62 -4.82 10.12
N PHE A 232 -6.82 -5.37 10.31
CA PHE A 232 -7.95 -4.60 10.80
C PHE A 232 -7.81 -4.23 12.28
N THR A 233 -7.37 -5.16 13.12
CA THR A 233 -7.09 -4.87 14.54
C THR A 233 -6.01 -3.79 14.69
N LYS A 234 -4.89 -3.91 13.95
CA LYS A 234 -3.77 -2.96 14.02
C LYS A 234 -4.11 -1.59 13.46
N VAL A 235 -4.75 -1.52 12.30
CA VAL A 235 -5.19 -0.25 11.70
C VAL A 235 -6.11 0.46 12.68
N VAL A 236 -7.03 -0.25 13.32
CA VAL A 236 -7.95 0.40 14.25
C VAL A 236 -7.25 0.88 15.52
N GLU A 237 -6.40 0.05 16.12
CA GLU A 237 -5.66 0.40 17.34
C GLU A 237 -4.64 1.54 17.14
N GLN A 238 -4.06 1.67 15.94
CA GLN A 238 -2.96 2.62 15.71
C GLN A 238 -3.40 3.91 14.99
N VAL A 239 -4.38 3.83 14.08
CA VAL A 239 -4.74 4.95 13.20
C VAL A 239 -5.87 5.80 13.77
N TYR A 240 -6.85 5.22 14.47
CA TYR A 240 -7.98 6.00 14.99
C TYR A 240 -7.64 6.97 16.13
N PRO A 241 -6.76 6.62 17.10
CA PRO A 241 -6.38 7.57 18.15
C PRO A 241 -5.68 8.81 17.60
N SER A 242 -5.00 8.70 16.45
CA SER A 242 -4.27 9.79 15.83
C SER A 242 -5.11 10.65 14.86
N ILE A 243 -6.27 10.18 14.42
CA ILE A 243 -7.22 10.94 13.56
C ILE A 243 -8.26 11.70 14.38
N ILE A 244 -8.70 11.18 15.52
CA ILE A 244 -9.74 11.81 16.37
C ILE A 244 -9.20 13.05 17.13
N THR A 245 -7.88 13.25 17.16
CA THR A 245 -7.23 14.33 17.91
C THR A 245 -6.86 15.55 17.04
N ILE A 246 -7.51 15.74 15.87
CA ILE A 246 -7.34 16.92 15.00
C ILE A 246 -8.55 17.84 15.12
#